data_AF-A0A9R0SVJ9-F1
#
_entry.id   AF-A0A9R0SVJ9-F1
#
_cell.length_a   1.000
_cell.length_b   1.000
_cell.length_c   1.000
_cell.angle_alpha   90.00
_cell.angle_beta   90.00
_cell.angle_gamma   90.00
#
_symmetry.space_group_name_H-M   'P 1'
#
loop_
_entity.id
_entity.type
_entity.pdbx_description
1 polymer ?
#
loop_
_entity_poly.entity_id
_entity_poly.type
_entity_poly.pdbx_seq_one_letter_code
_entity_poly.pdbx_strand_id
1 'polypeptide(L)'
;MAMATALRKLSARGQPLSRLTPLYSMASLPATEERSAVTWPKQLNAPLEEVDPEIADIIELEKARQWKGLELIPSENFTSLSVMQAVGSVMTNKYSEGYPGARYYGGNEYIDMAETLCQKRALEAFNLDPEKWGVNVQPLSGSPANFHVYTALLKPHDRIMALDLPHGGHLSHGYQTDTKKISAVSIFFETMPYRLDESTGLIDYDQVGEKCRSF
;
A
#
# COMPACT_ATOMS: atom_id res chain seq x y z
N MET A 1 -17.38 -41.26 -15.98
CA MET A 1 -17.30 -42.59 -15.32
C MET A 1 -18.33 -42.57 -14.20
N ALA A 2 -19.39 -43.37 -14.34
CA ALA A 2 -20.59 -43.33 -13.52
C ALA A 2 -20.51 -44.28 -12.32
N MET A 3 -21.20 -43.96 -11.22
CA MET A 3 -21.97 -44.88 -10.36
C MET A 3 -22.62 -44.03 -9.24
N ALA A 4 -23.94 -43.83 -9.18
CA ALA A 4 -25.07 -44.75 -9.01
C ALA A 4 -25.46 -45.00 -7.53
N THR A 5 -26.66 -44.50 -7.26
CA THR A 5 -27.58 -44.56 -6.11
C THR A 5 -27.76 -45.94 -5.47
N ALA A 6 -28.01 -45.98 -4.15
CA ALA A 6 -28.82 -47.04 -3.53
C ALA A 6 -29.58 -46.53 -2.29
N LEU A 7 -30.85 -46.16 -2.51
CA LEU A 7 -31.88 -46.00 -1.48
C LEU A 7 -32.52 -47.37 -1.20
N ARG A 8 -32.60 -47.79 0.07
CA ARG A 8 -33.37 -48.97 0.48
C ARG A 8 -34.50 -48.56 1.41
N LYS A 9 -35.74 -48.72 0.93
CA LYS A 9 -36.97 -48.67 1.72
C LYS A 9 -37.15 -49.99 2.47
N LEU A 10 -37.55 -49.92 3.74
CA LEU A 10 -38.26 -51.01 4.41
C LEU A 10 -39.47 -50.40 5.14
N SER A 11 -40.63 -51.02 4.88
CA SER A 11 -41.94 -50.70 5.44
C SER A 11 -42.35 -51.83 6.36
N ALA A 12 -42.94 -51.50 7.52
CA ALA A 12 -44.30 -51.91 7.92
C ALA A 12 -44.46 -52.23 9.43
N ARG A 13 -45.52 -51.62 9.98
CA ARG A 13 -46.43 -52.06 11.06
C ARG A 13 -45.96 -51.97 12.51
N GLY A 14 -46.83 -51.38 13.35
CA GLY A 14 -46.60 -51.14 14.78
C GLY A 14 -47.52 -51.92 15.71
N GLN A 15 -47.22 -51.80 17.01
CA GLN A 15 -48.13 -51.60 18.14
C GLN A 15 -47.30 -51.32 19.41
N PRO A 16 -47.86 -50.69 20.47
CA PRO A 16 -47.11 -49.94 21.47
C PRO A 16 -46.68 -50.82 22.64
N LEU A 17 -45.44 -50.67 23.10
CA LEU A 17 -44.97 -51.26 24.35
C LEU A 17 -44.57 -50.16 25.34
N SER A 18 -45.13 -50.33 26.53
CA SER A 18 -45.15 -49.48 27.70
C SER A 18 -43.80 -48.98 28.21
N ARG A 19 -43.86 -47.78 28.79
CA ARG A 19 -42.88 -47.11 29.66
C ARG A 19 -41.89 -48.04 30.36
N LEU A 20 -40.62 -47.92 29.97
CA LEU A 20 -39.47 -48.22 30.81
C LEU A 20 -38.50 -47.03 30.68
N THR A 21 -38.46 -46.19 31.71
CA THR A 21 -37.39 -45.19 31.91
C THR A 21 -36.16 -45.90 32.46
N PRO A 22 -35.00 -45.91 31.77
CA PRO A 22 -33.74 -46.16 32.44
C PRO A 22 -33.24 -44.83 33.00
N LEU A 23 -32.95 -44.83 34.31
CA LEU A 23 -32.22 -43.78 35.01
C LEU A 23 -30.96 -43.39 34.20
N TYR A 24 -31.01 -42.27 33.49
CA TYR A 24 -29.78 -41.57 33.13
C TYR A 24 -29.35 -40.80 34.37
N SER A 25 -28.41 -41.39 35.10
CA SER A 25 -27.59 -40.65 36.07
C SER A 25 -26.92 -39.51 35.30
N MET A 26 -27.44 -38.29 35.45
CA MET A 26 -26.69 -37.10 35.12
C MET A 26 -25.57 -37.01 36.15
N ALA A 27 -24.46 -37.69 35.88
CA ALA A 27 -23.20 -37.29 36.45
C ALA A 27 -22.99 -35.85 36.00
N SER A 28 -23.22 -34.89 36.91
CA SER A 28 -22.84 -33.51 36.72
C SER A 28 -21.36 -33.51 36.37
N LEU A 29 -21.05 -33.25 35.10
CA LEU A 29 -19.70 -32.92 34.71
C LEU A 29 -19.27 -31.77 35.64
N PRO A 30 -18.07 -31.84 36.25
CA PRO A 30 -17.56 -30.71 37.00
C PRO A 30 -17.65 -29.49 36.07
N ALA A 31 -18.18 -28.38 36.58
CA ALA A 31 -18.22 -27.13 35.85
C ALA A 31 -16.84 -26.93 35.22
N THR A 32 -16.77 -27.04 33.89
CA THR A 32 -15.56 -26.73 33.15
C THR A 32 -15.24 -25.30 33.52
N GLU A 33 -14.11 -25.10 34.19
CA GLU A 33 -13.51 -23.78 34.38
C GLU A 33 -13.72 -23.00 33.07
N GLU A 34 -14.38 -21.85 33.16
CA GLU A 34 -14.60 -20.96 32.02
C GLU A 34 -13.26 -20.80 31.32
N ARG A 35 -13.11 -21.43 30.14
CA ARG A 35 -11.97 -21.21 29.27
C ARG A 35 -11.88 -19.71 29.12
N SER A 36 -10.73 -19.13 29.50
CA SER A 36 -10.45 -17.70 29.41
C SER A 36 -11.12 -17.13 28.16
N ALA A 37 -12.10 -16.24 28.36
CA ALA A 37 -12.89 -15.70 27.27
C ALA A 37 -11.92 -15.17 26.20
N VAL A 38 -12.10 -15.61 24.97
CA VAL A 38 -11.30 -15.19 23.81
C VAL A 38 -11.20 -13.65 23.78
N THR A 39 -10.02 -13.10 24.06
CA THR A 39 -9.83 -11.65 24.30
C THR A 39 -9.44 -10.86 23.05
N TRP A 40 -8.87 -11.52 22.03
CA TRP A 40 -8.39 -10.83 20.82
C TRP A 40 -9.47 -10.06 20.03
N PRO A 41 -10.76 -10.47 19.98
CA PRO A 41 -11.78 -9.68 19.28
C PRO A 41 -12.05 -8.35 19.98
N LYS A 42 -11.93 -8.32 21.31
CA LYS A 42 -12.02 -7.07 22.07
C LYS A 42 -10.85 -6.16 21.71
N GLN A 43 -9.63 -6.70 21.68
CA GLN A 43 -8.42 -5.95 21.33
C GLN A 43 -8.49 -5.35 19.92
N LEU A 44 -8.93 -6.12 18.91
CA LEU A 44 -8.99 -5.67 17.52
C LEU A 44 -10.03 -4.57 17.25
N ASN A 45 -11.00 -4.38 18.16
CA ASN A 45 -12.06 -3.38 18.02
C ASN A 45 -11.97 -2.26 19.06
N ALA A 46 -10.95 -2.29 19.94
CA ALA A 46 -10.74 -1.26 20.94
C ALA A 46 -10.13 -0.01 20.29
N PRO A 47 -10.42 1.19 20.82
CA PRO A 47 -9.82 2.43 20.32
C PRO A 47 -8.33 2.48 20.63
N LEU A 48 -7.57 3.27 19.85
CA LEU A 48 -6.11 3.35 19.98
C LEU A 48 -5.68 3.75 21.39
N GLU A 49 -6.42 4.64 22.04
CA GLU A 49 -6.14 5.14 23.39
C GLU A 49 -6.25 4.04 24.46
N GLU A 50 -7.04 2.98 24.22
CA GLU A 50 -7.12 1.81 25.10
C GLU A 50 -6.03 0.78 24.76
N VAL A 51 -5.77 0.56 23.47
CA VAL A 51 -4.83 -0.47 22.99
C VAL A 51 -3.37 -0.05 23.19
N ASP A 52 -3.05 1.20 22.88
CA ASP A 52 -1.70 1.76 22.90
C ASP A 52 -1.74 3.27 23.25
N PRO A 53 -1.88 3.61 24.55
CA PRO A 53 -1.93 5.00 25.01
C PRO A 53 -0.63 5.77 24.78
N GLU A 54 0.51 5.08 24.64
CA GLU A 54 1.80 5.74 24.37
C GLU A 54 1.85 6.28 22.94
N ILE A 55 1.42 5.48 21.95
CA ILE A 55 1.27 5.95 20.57
C ILE A 55 0.21 7.05 20.46
N ALA A 56 -0.90 6.94 21.18
CA ALA A 56 -1.92 7.99 21.21
C ALA A 56 -1.34 9.33 21.70
N ASP A 57 -0.54 9.32 22.78
CA ASP A 57 0.11 10.53 23.31
C ASP A 57 1.12 11.13 22.32
N ILE A 58 1.93 10.28 21.66
CA ILE A 58 2.86 10.73 20.60
C ILE A 58 2.12 11.45 19.47
N ILE A 59 0.95 10.94 19.05
CA ILE A 59 0.13 11.58 18.01
C ILE A 59 -0.41 12.94 18.49
N GLU A 60 -0.87 13.05 19.74
CA GLU A 60 -1.33 14.33 20.29
C GLU A 60 -0.19 15.35 20.44
N LEU A 61 1.01 14.90 20.81
CA LEU A 61 2.21 15.74 20.82
C LEU A 61 2.58 16.26 19.43
N GLU A 62 2.51 15.40 18.40
CA GLU A 62 2.77 15.82 17.01
C GLU A 62 1.70 16.78 16.48
N LYS A 63 0.41 16.55 16.78
CA LYS A 63 -0.67 17.50 16.47
C LYS A 63 -0.42 18.86 17.12
N ALA A 64 0.01 18.88 18.38
CA ALA A 64 0.34 20.11 19.08
C ALA A 64 1.58 20.81 18.51
N ARG A 65 2.59 20.04 18.04
CA ARG A 65 3.77 20.59 17.35
C ARG A 65 3.35 21.30 16.07
N GLN A 66 2.60 20.61 15.20
CA GLN A 66 2.10 21.15 13.93
C GLN A 66 1.22 22.38 14.12
N TRP A 67 0.40 22.40 15.18
CA TRP A 67 -0.47 23.55 15.48
C TRP A 67 0.31 24.81 15.89
N LYS A 68 1.45 24.64 16.58
CA LYS A 68 2.23 25.75 17.15
C LYS A 68 3.34 26.23 16.22
N GLY A 69 3.76 25.41 15.26
CA GLY A 69 4.88 25.66 14.37
C GLY A 69 4.51 26.53 13.16
N LEU A 70 5.50 27.28 12.68
CA LEU A 70 5.50 27.82 11.33
C LEU A 70 6.24 26.81 10.43
N GLU A 71 5.50 25.91 9.80
CA GLU A 71 6.07 24.87 8.94
C GLU A 71 6.47 25.48 7.59
N LEU A 72 7.78 25.70 7.39
CA LEU A 72 8.36 26.34 6.20
C LEU A 72 9.11 25.34 5.29
N ILE A 73 9.01 24.04 5.57
CA ILE A 73 9.60 23.01 4.72
C ILE A 73 8.74 22.90 3.45
N PRO A 74 9.28 23.19 2.26
CA PRO A 74 8.48 23.35 1.03
C PRO A 74 7.86 22.04 0.51
N SER A 75 8.32 20.89 1.00
CA SER A 75 7.80 19.57 0.66
C SER A 75 6.74 19.06 1.64
N GLU A 76 6.53 19.74 2.77
CA GLU A 76 5.51 19.37 3.75
C GLU A 76 4.17 20.05 3.45
N ASN A 77 3.08 19.43 3.90
CA ASN A 77 1.73 19.96 3.76
C ASN A 77 0.78 19.31 4.78
N PHE A 78 -0.38 19.94 5.02
CA PHE A 78 -1.45 19.37 5.83
C PHE A 78 -2.52 18.75 4.93
N THR A 79 -2.67 17.42 5.02
CA THR A 79 -3.69 16.72 4.25
C THR A 79 -5.10 16.94 4.82
N SER A 80 -6.12 16.74 3.99
CA SER A 80 -7.51 16.87 4.43
C SER A 80 -7.95 15.70 5.31
N LEU A 81 -8.90 15.95 6.23
CA LEU A 81 -9.52 14.89 7.05
C LEU A 81 -10.16 13.80 6.19
N SER A 82 -10.79 14.16 5.08
CA SER A 82 -11.39 13.20 4.14
C SER A 82 -10.36 12.22 3.55
N VAL A 83 -9.12 12.67 3.30
CA VAL A 83 -8.04 11.77 2.85
C VAL A 83 -7.61 10.84 3.97
N MET A 84 -7.40 11.37 5.20
CA MET A 84 -7.02 10.54 6.36
C MET A 84 -8.07 9.47 6.68
N GLN A 85 -9.36 9.80 6.59
CA GLN A 85 -10.47 8.85 6.78
C GLN A 85 -10.44 7.71 5.76
N ALA A 86 -10.13 8.00 4.49
CA ALA A 86 -10.01 6.97 3.47
C ALA A 86 -8.77 6.08 3.67
N VAL A 87 -7.62 6.68 4.03
CA VAL A 87 -6.36 5.95 4.28
C VAL A 87 -6.49 5.01 5.49
N GLY A 88 -7.18 5.44 6.56
CA GLY A 88 -7.46 4.62 7.75
C GLY A 88 -8.65 3.66 7.62
N SER A 89 -9.17 3.44 6.40
CA SER A 89 -10.36 2.60 6.19
C SER A 89 -10.03 1.12 5.99
N VAL A 90 -11.07 0.29 5.98
CA VAL A 90 -10.97 -1.17 5.77
C VAL A 90 -10.45 -1.57 4.38
N MET A 91 -10.26 -0.62 3.46
CA MET A 91 -9.64 -0.88 2.15
C MET A 91 -8.24 -1.51 2.29
N THR A 92 -7.55 -1.22 3.40
CA THR A 92 -6.24 -1.80 3.76
C THR A 92 -6.26 -3.34 3.89
N ASN A 93 -7.42 -3.93 4.15
CA ASN A 93 -7.55 -5.38 4.39
C ASN A 93 -7.46 -6.20 3.10
N LYS A 94 -7.55 -5.59 1.91
CA LYS A 94 -7.69 -6.33 0.65
C LYS A 94 -6.39 -6.44 -0.13
N TYR A 95 -5.96 -7.69 -0.34
CA TYR A 95 -4.88 -8.03 -1.26
C TYR A 95 -5.37 -8.05 -2.72
N SER A 96 -4.73 -7.29 -3.60
CA SER A 96 -5.27 -6.93 -4.92
C SER A 96 -4.22 -6.91 -6.05
N GLU A 97 -3.27 -7.86 -6.03
CA GLU A 97 -2.26 -7.98 -7.08
C GLU A 97 -2.85 -8.01 -8.50
N GLY A 98 -2.16 -7.32 -9.41
CA GLY A 98 -2.61 -7.09 -10.79
C GLY A 98 -3.20 -5.70 -10.98
N TYR A 99 -4.02 -5.55 -12.00
CA TYR A 99 -4.71 -4.30 -12.34
C TYR A 99 -6.23 -4.53 -12.39
N PRO A 100 -7.06 -3.46 -12.37
CA PRO A 100 -8.51 -3.58 -12.49
C PRO A 100 -8.93 -4.46 -13.67
N GLY A 101 -9.84 -5.40 -13.44
CA GLY A 101 -10.28 -6.38 -14.46
C GLY A 101 -9.27 -7.50 -14.78
N ALA A 102 -8.06 -7.45 -14.24
CA ALA A 102 -6.99 -8.42 -14.46
C ALA A 102 -6.26 -8.76 -13.14
N ARG A 103 -7.03 -9.08 -12.10
CA ARG A 103 -6.53 -9.45 -10.77
C ARG A 103 -6.18 -10.93 -10.71
N TYR A 104 -5.15 -11.26 -9.92
CA TYR A 104 -4.83 -12.66 -9.62
C TYR A 104 -5.78 -13.28 -8.59
N TYR A 105 -6.41 -12.46 -7.75
CA TYR A 105 -7.33 -12.90 -6.69
C TYR A 105 -8.75 -12.39 -6.91
N GLY A 106 -9.72 -13.17 -6.44
CA GLY A 106 -11.14 -12.78 -6.41
C GLY A 106 -11.48 -11.71 -5.35
N GLY A 107 -12.73 -11.25 -5.39
CA GLY A 107 -13.30 -10.33 -4.39
C GLY A 107 -12.80 -8.89 -4.47
N ASN A 108 -12.25 -8.46 -5.61
CA ASN A 108 -11.68 -7.12 -5.81
C ASN A 108 -12.65 -6.13 -6.46
N GLU A 109 -13.95 -6.43 -6.55
CA GLU A 109 -14.95 -5.60 -7.23
C GLU A 109 -14.87 -4.12 -6.80
N TYR A 110 -14.87 -3.87 -5.49
CA TYR A 110 -14.80 -2.50 -4.95
C TYR A 110 -13.40 -1.88 -4.98
N ILE A 111 -12.35 -2.71 -4.99
CA ILE A 111 -10.97 -2.21 -5.17
C ILE A 111 -10.77 -1.74 -6.60
N ASP A 112 -11.29 -2.47 -7.57
CA ASP A 112 -11.27 -2.09 -8.98
C ASP A 112 -12.04 -0.78 -9.20
N MET A 113 -13.21 -0.61 -8.56
CA MET A 113 -13.92 0.66 -8.58
C MET A 113 -13.05 1.83 -8.06
N ALA A 114 -12.36 1.64 -6.94
CA ALA A 114 -11.52 2.67 -6.34
C ALA A 114 -10.30 3.00 -7.21
N GLU A 115 -9.59 1.98 -7.71
CA GLU A 115 -8.39 2.19 -8.52
C GLU A 115 -8.73 2.79 -9.89
N THR A 116 -9.76 2.31 -10.58
CA THR A 116 -10.21 2.90 -11.86
C THR A 116 -10.70 4.35 -11.68
N LEU A 117 -11.41 4.65 -10.58
CA LEU A 117 -11.80 6.02 -10.26
C LEU A 117 -10.58 6.90 -10.00
N CYS A 118 -9.58 6.40 -9.29
CA CYS A 118 -8.34 7.12 -9.01
C CYS A 118 -7.56 7.42 -10.30
N GLN A 119 -7.39 6.43 -11.18
CA GLN A 119 -6.76 6.59 -12.50
C GLN A 119 -7.49 7.64 -13.34
N LYS A 120 -8.82 7.55 -13.44
CA LYS A 120 -9.64 8.53 -14.16
C LYS A 120 -9.44 9.95 -13.61
N ARG A 121 -9.56 10.12 -12.29
CA ARG A 121 -9.41 11.43 -11.64
C ARG A 121 -7.99 11.98 -11.76
N ALA A 122 -6.97 11.13 -11.77
CA ALA A 122 -5.60 11.56 -11.98
C ALA A 122 -5.45 12.17 -13.39
N LEU A 123 -5.94 11.52 -14.44
CA LEU A 123 -5.90 12.07 -15.79
C LEU A 123 -6.72 13.37 -15.91
N GLU A 124 -7.92 13.42 -15.32
CA GLU A 124 -8.77 14.62 -15.29
C GLU A 124 -8.08 15.79 -14.58
N ALA A 125 -7.41 15.55 -13.45
CA ALA A 125 -6.73 16.57 -12.67
C ALA A 125 -5.58 17.27 -13.42
N PHE A 126 -4.97 16.57 -14.37
CA PHE A 126 -3.92 17.12 -15.25
C PHE A 126 -4.42 17.44 -16.67
N ASN A 127 -5.74 17.43 -16.89
CA ASN A 127 -6.37 17.71 -18.19
C ASN A 127 -5.83 16.84 -19.34
N LEU A 128 -5.56 15.57 -19.06
CA LEU A 128 -4.96 14.64 -20.00
C LEU A 128 -6.02 13.87 -20.79
N ASP A 129 -5.79 13.76 -22.11
CA ASP A 129 -6.56 12.90 -23.01
C ASP A 129 -6.24 11.42 -22.72
N PRO A 130 -7.22 10.61 -22.27
CA PRO A 130 -6.99 9.20 -21.94
C PRO A 130 -6.54 8.34 -23.13
N GLU A 131 -6.78 8.78 -24.37
CA GLU A 131 -6.30 8.09 -25.58
C GLU A 131 -4.79 8.29 -25.80
N LYS A 132 -4.20 9.32 -25.18
CA LYS A 132 -2.77 9.66 -25.30
C LYS A 132 -1.98 9.36 -24.03
N TRP A 133 -2.64 9.36 -22.88
CA TRP A 133 -2.01 9.23 -21.58
C TRP A 133 -2.63 8.10 -20.78
N GLY A 134 -1.78 7.17 -20.34
CA GLY A 134 -2.09 6.25 -19.25
C GLY A 134 -1.53 6.76 -17.92
N VAL A 135 -1.98 6.16 -16.82
CA VAL A 135 -1.45 6.43 -15.48
C VAL A 135 -1.36 5.15 -14.66
N ASN A 136 -0.31 5.03 -13.87
CA ASN A 136 -0.19 4.01 -12.84
C ASN A 136 -0.23 4.69 -11.46
N VAL A 137 -1.19 4.29 -10.62
CA VAL A 137 -1.42 4.85 -9.28
C VAL A 137 -0.96 3.92 -8.14
N GLN A 138 -0.23 2.85 -8.46
CA GLN A 138 0.26 1.85 -7.51
C GLN A 138 1.67 2.11 -6.91
N PRO A 139 2.57 2.95 -7.46
CA PRO A 139 3.84 3.22 -6.81
C PRO A 139 3.67 3.76 -5.39
N LEU A 140 4.36 3.14 -4.43
CA LEU A 140 4.16 3.41 -2.99
C LEU A 140 4.65 4.80 -2.55
N SER A 141 5.57 5.41 -3.29
CA SER A 141 6.11 6.75 -3.04
C SER A 141 6.89 7.25 -4.27
N GLY A 142 7.41 8.48 -4.25
CA GLY A 142 8.12 9.09 -5.38
C GLY A 142 9.42 8.38 -5.76
N SER A 143 10.24 8.00 -4.78
CA SER A 143 11.51 7.31 -5.04
C SER A 143 11.35 5.96 -5.77
N PRO A 144 10.50 5.01 -5.31
CA PRO A 144 10.27 3.77 -6.05
C PRO A 144 9.55 4.02 -7.39
N ALA A 145 8.71 5.05 -7.53
CA ALA A 145 8.11 5.39 -8.82
C ALA A 145 9.17 5.67 -9.89
N ASN A 146 10.18 6.49 -9.58
CA ASN A 146 11.31 6.74 -10.49
C ASN A 146 12.09 5.46 -10.80
N PHE A 147 12.37 4.65 -9.78
CA PHE A 147 13.09 3.39 -9.98
C PHE A 147 12.33 2.40 -10.87
N HIS A 148 11.00 2.33 -10.74
CA HIS A 148 10.15 1.53 -11.61
C HIS A 148 10.21 2.01 -13.06
N VAL A 149 10.22 3.33 -13.30
CA VAL A 149 10.37 3.89 -14.65
C VAL A 149 11.72 3.50 -15.25
N TYR A 150 12.82 3.65 -14.52
CA TYR A 150 14.14 3.26 -15.02
C TYR A 150 14.20 1.76 -15.31
N THR A 151 13.69 0.93 -14.41
CA THR A 151 13.65 -0.53 -14.62
C THR A 151 12.79 -0.94 -15.82
N ALA A 152 11.73 -0.19 -16.12
CA ALA A 152 10.85 -0.47 -17.25
C ALA A 152 11.44 -0.05 -18.60
N LEU A 153 12.20 1.06 -18.65
CA LEU A 153 12.64 1.68 -19.90
C LEU A 153 14.13 1.43 -20.21
N LEU A 154 14.93 1.13 -19.20
CA LEU A 154 16.39 1.02 -19.29
C LEU A 154 16.85 -0.35 -18.83
N LYS A 155 17.95 -0.83 -19.40
CA LYS A 155 18.67 -1.99 -18.91
C LYS A 155 19.56 -1.58 -17.74
N PRO A 156 19.96 -2.53 -16.87
CA PRO A 156 21.03 -2.28 -15.91
C PRO A 156 22.27 -1.71 -16.62
N HIS A 157 22.87 -0.69 -16.01
CA HIS A 157 24.01 0.08 -16.53
C HIS A 157 23.75 0.97 -17.75
N ASP A 158 22.51 1.09 -18.23
CA ASP A 158 22.17 2.18 -19.14
C ASP A 158 22.31 3.54 -18.43
N ARG A 159 22.38 4.59 -19.25
CA ARG A 159 22.79 5.93 -18.83
C ARG A 159 21.61 6.81 -18.43
N ILE A 160 21.77 7.55 -17.34
CA ILE A 160 20.81 8.54 -16.84
C ILE A 160 21.53 9.86 -16.58
N MET A 161 20.97 10.98 -17.06
CA MET A 161 21.40 12.32 -16.69
C MET A 161 20.33 13.03 -15.87
N ALA A 162 20.74 13.68 -14.78
CA ALA A 162 19.86 14.42 -13.88
C ALA A 162 20.57 15.60 -13.22
N LEU A 163 19.81 16.50 -12.61
CA LEU A 163 20.36 17.63 -11.84
C LEU A 163 21.15 17.11 -10.63
N ASP A 164 22.35 17.65 -10.41
CA ASP A 164 23.21 17.29 -9.28
C ASP A 164 22.52 17.54 -7.92
N LEU A 165 22.74 16.67 -6.94
CA LEU A 165 22.05 16.76 -5.64
C LEU A 165 22.35 18.08 -4.89
N PRO A 166 23.61 18.55 -4.79
CA PRO A 166 23.90 19.84 -4.15
C PRO A 166 23.36 21.05 -4.91
N HIS A 167 22.93 20.85 -6.16
CA HIS A 167 22.38 21.88 -7.04
C HIS A 167 20.84 21.82 -7.13
N GLY A 168 20.19 21.13 -6.19
CA GLY A 168 18.72 21.04 -6.12
C GLY A 168 18.13 19.78 -6.77
N GLY A 169 18.97 18.80 -7.10
CA GLY A 169 18.53 17.47 -7.53
C GLY A 169 17.84 16.67 -6.42
N HIS A 170 17.51 15.41 -6.73
CA HIS A 170 16.89 14.48 -5.78
C HIS A 170 17.60 13.12 -5.82
N LEU A 171 17.70 12.44 -4.66
CA LEU A 171 18.43 11.17 -4.54
C LEU A 171 17.93 10.08 -5.50
N SER A 172 16.62 10.06 -5.79
CA SER A 172 16.03 9.09 -6.72
C SER A 172 16.36 9.33 -8.19
N HIS A 173 17.15 10.35 -8.54
CA HIS A 173 17.63 10.58 -9.90
C HIS A 173 19.08 10.08 -10.11
N GLY A 174 19.74 9.62 -9.05
CA GLY A 174 21.15 9.26 -9.05
C GLY A 174 21.99 10.22 -8.21
N TYR A 175 22.86 9.66 -7.37
CA TYR A 175 23.83 10.42 -6.59
C TYR A 175 24.99 9.52 -6.17
N GLN A 176 26.21 10.03 -6.36
CA GLN A 176 27.45 9.40 -5.94
C GLN A 176 28.48 10.46 -5.57
N THR A 177 29.36 10.12 -4.64
CA THR A 177 30.59 10.87 -4.37
C THR A 177 31.75 10.24 -5.14
N ASP A 178 32.92 10.87 -5.10
CA ASP A 178 34.16 10.33 -5.72
C ASP A 178 34.50 8.91 -5.24
N THR A 179 34.06 8.56 -4.04
CA THR A 179 34.41 7.30 -3.37
C THR A 179 33.28 6.29 -3.33
N LYS A 180 32.01 6.70 -3.51
CA LYS A 180 30.87 5.82 -3.29
C LYS A 180 29.61 6.22 -4.06
N LYS A 181 28.97 5.22 -4.68
CA LYS A 181 27.59 5.31 -5.18
C LYS A 181 26.61 5.30 -3.99
N ILE A 182 25.87 6.40 -3.81
CA ILE A 182 24.99 6.61 -2.65
C ILE A 182 23.56 6.19 -2.96
N SER A 183 23.03 6.65 -4.09
CA SER A 183 21.69 6.27 -4.57
C SER A 183 21.71 4.88 -5.17
N ALA A 184 20.68 4.09 -4.90
CA ALA A 184 20.46 2.81 -5.58
C ALA A 184 20.40 2.98 -7.11
N VAL A 185 19.89 4.13 -7.60
CA VAL A 185 19.86 4.43 -9.03
C VAL A 185 21.28 4.45 -9.61
N SER A 186 22.24 5.09 -8.93
CA SER A 186 23.65 5.09 -9.37
C SER A 186 24.32 3.72 -9.25
N ILE A 187 23.80 2.80 -8.42
CA ILE A 187 24.30 1.43 -8.31
C ILE A 187 23.87 0.60 -9.51
N PHE A 188 22.58 0.66 -9.88
CA PHE A 188 22.00 -0.17 -10.94
C PHE A 188 22.09 0.44 -12.34
N PHE A 189 22.26 1.76 -12.43
CA PHE A 189 22.37 2.53 -13.68
C PHE A 189 23.60 3.43 -13.64
N GLU A 190 24.11 3.84 -14.80
CA GLU A 190 25.22 4.79 -14.87
C GLU A 190 24.68 6.23 -14.90
N THR A 191 24.94 6.98 -13.83
CA THR A 191 24.37 8.32 -13.64
C THR A 191 25.42 9.41 -13.81
N MET A 192 25.13 10.46 -14.58
CA MET A 192 25.99 11.64 -14.70
C MET A 192 25.22 12.94 -14.42
N PRO A 193 25.68 13.79 -13.48
CA PRO A 193 24.96 15.00 -13.15
C PRO A 193 25.19 16.15 -14.16
N TYR A 194 24.15 16.93 -14.42
CA TYR A 194 24.28 18.30 -14.92
C TYR A 194 24.07 19.30 -13.79
N ARG A 195 24.55 20.54 -13.96
CA ARG A 195 24.61 21.55 -12.89
C ARG A 195 23.92 22.84 -13.26
N LEU A 196 23.81 23.71 -12.27
CA LEU A 196 23.42 25.11 -12.45
C LEU A 196 24.63 25.91 -12.94
N ASP A 197 24.35 26.99 -13.65
CA ASP A 197 25.25 28.13 -13.73
C ASP A 197 25.22 28.85 -12.38
N GLU A 198 26.33 28.78 -11.65
CA GLU A 198 26.44 29.34 -10.29
C GLU A 198 26.32 30.87 -10.26
N SER A 199 26.51 31.56 -11.39
CA SER A 199 26.36 33.01 -11.47
C SER A 199 24.89 33.45 -11.55
N THR A 200 24.02 32.63 -12.15
CA THR A 200 22.59 32.93 -12.34
C THR A 200 21.68 32.12 -11.42
N GLY A 201 22.15 31.00 -10.88
CA GLY A 201 21.36 30.03 -10.12
C GLY A 201 20.38 29.23 -10.98
N LEU A 202 20.49 29.30 -12.31
CA LEU A 202 19.64 28.58 -13.26
C LEU A 202 20.36 27.35 -13.82
N ILE A 203 19.61 26.38 -14.34
CA ILE A 203 20.21 25.22 -15.02
C ILE A 203 21.02 25.70 -16.23
N ASP A 204 22.26 25.23 -16.33
CA ASP A 204 23.13 25.48 -17.48
C ASP A 204 22.77 24.50 -18.61
N TYR A 205 21.80 24.89 -19.44
CA TYR A 205 21.30 24.05 -20.53
C TYR A 205 22.33 23.85 -21.66
N ASP A 206 23.27 24.79 -21.83
CA ASP A 206 24.35 24.63 -22.80
C ASP A 206 25.29 23.51 -22.36
N GLN A 207 25.71 23.51 -21.10
CA GLN A 207 26.47 22.42 -20.50
C GLN A 207 25.71 21.09 -20.54
N VAL A 208 24.39 21.09 -20.28
CA VAL A 208 23.55 19.87 -20.40
C VAL A 208 23.68 19.28 -21.81
N GLY A 209 23.57 20.13 -22.85
CA GLY A 209 23.68 19.71 -24.24
C GLY A 209 25.07 19.16 -24.61
N GLU A 210 26.13 19.78 -24.09
CA GLU A 210 27.51 19.29 -24.28
C GLU A 210 27.72 17.92 -23.62
N LYS A 211 27.32 17.80 -22.35
CA LYS A 211 27.41 16.56 -21.57
C LYS A 211 26.62 15.42 -22.22
N CYS A 212 25.42 15.70 -22.72
CA CYS A 212 24.58 14.69 -23.37
C CYS A 212 25.25 14.11 -24.63
N ARG A 213 26.00 14.91 -25.39
CA ARG A 213 26.76 14.42 -26.56
C ARG A 213 27.98 13.58 -26.17
N SER A 214 28.58 13.85 -25.02
CA SER A 214 29.79 13.17 -24.56
C SER A 214 29.53 11.95 -23.69
N PHE A 215 28.32 11.82 -23.12
CA PHE A 215 28.01 10.79 -22.14
C PHE A 215 27.79 9.44 -22.79
#